data_AF-A0A7V9ASF1-F1
#
_entry.id   AF-A0A7V9ASF1-F1
#
_cell.length_a   1.000
_cell.length_b   1.000
_cell.length_c   1.000
_cell.angle_alpha   90.00
_cell.angle_beta   90.00
_cell.angle_gamma   90.00
#
_symmetry.space_group_name_H-M   'P 1'
#
loop_
_entity.id
_entity.type
_entity.pdbx_description
1 polymer ?
#
loop_
_entity_poly.entity_id
_entity_poly.type
_entity_poly.pdbx_seq_one_letter_code
_entity_poly.pdbx_strand_id
1 'polypeptide(L)'
;MRTDVAAAFLIDGLFEAAVDRLARPLEPESVATLDRALAAVAGDDAGRGKEALAARLARGGYATRVAESERFEPARESSPVVGRLLDERFAESRGDAIEASVLVSAELALTEPAERPLPDDERAASWRVPGPGGHVRHHVARRFIQRETAQDGRTSTTEHVEEQKRFWFYGFFIRCCEECRAAERTNDGSGPGSEAVRGT
;
A
#
# COMPACT_ATOMS: atom_id res chain seq x y z
N MET A 1 -9.37 -20.99 22.60
CA MET A 1 -8.09 -20.53 22.03
C MET A 1 -7.89 -19.09 22.48
N ARG A 2 -6.79 -18.78 23.18
CA ARG A 2 -6.55 -17.41 23.68
C ARG A 2 -6.43 -16.47 22.48
N THR A 3 -7.23 -15.41 22.45
CA THR A 3 -7.34 -14.41 21.37
C THR A 3 -5.98 -13.84 20.96
N ASP A 4 -5.03 -13.79 21.91
CA ASP A 4 -3.66 -13.33 21.71
C ASP A 4 -2.83 -14.23 20.77
N VAL A 5 -3.11 -15.53 20.74
CA VAL A 5 -2.40 -16.48 19.86
C VAL A 5 -2.85 -16.31 18.41
N ALA A 6 -4.14 -16.07 18.19
CA ALA A 6 -4.68 -15.83 16.84
C ALA A 6 -4.18 -14.50 16.27
N ALA A 7 -4.14 -13.44 17.09
CA ALA A 7 -3.61 -12.15 16.70
C ALA A 7 -2.10 -12.21 16.38
N ALA A 8 -1.31 -12.89 17.20
CA ALA A 8 0.12 -13.11 16.95
C ALA A 8 0.35 -13.93 15.67
N PHE A 9 -0.40 -15.01 15.47
CA PHE A 9 -0.27 -15.82 14.25
C PHE A 9 -0.61 -15.03 12.98
N LEU A 10 -1.64 -14.18 13.04
CA LEU A 10 -2.07 -13.40 11.89
C LEU A 10 -1.08 -12.26 11.56
N ILE A 11 -0.58 -11.56 12.58
CA ILE A 11 0.42 -10.48 12.40
C ILE A 11 1.76 -11.06 11.94
N ASP A 12 2.27 -12.08 12.64
CA ASP A 12 3.58 -12.65 12.38
C ASP A 12 3.57 -13.39 11.04
N GLY A 13 2.53 -14.18 10.80
CA GLY A 13 2.36 -14.86 9.53
C GLY A 13 2.31 -13.89 8.36
N LEU A 14 1.57 -12.78 8.46
CA LEU A 14 1.47 -11.78 7.39
C LEU A 14 2.81 -11.04 7.20
N PHE A 15 3.47 -10.68 8.28
CA PHE A 15 4.79 -10.05 8.24
C PHE A 15 5.82 -10.94 7.52
N GLU A 16 5.91 -12.23 7.88
CA GLU A 16 6.85 -13.16 7.23
C GLU A 16 6.52 -13.33 5.74
N ALA A 17 5.25 -13.43 5.35
CA ALA A 17 4.90 -13.48 3.93
C ALA A 17 5.28 -12.20 3.17
N ALA A 18 5.13 -11.03 3.80
CA ALA A 18 5.55 -9.78 3.19
C ALA A 18 7.07 -9.73 3.03
N VAL A 19 7.84 -10.22 4.01
CA VAL A 19 9.30 -10.36 3.91
C VAL A 19 9.70 -11.33 2.81
N ASP A 20 9.06 -12.49 2.70
CA ASP A 20 9.29 -13.44 1.62
C ASP A 20 8.98 -12.81 0.25
N ARG A 21 7.94 -11.97 0.17
CA ARG A 21 7.56 -11.29 -1.07
C ARG A 21 8.59 -10.25 -1.50
N LEU A 22 9.30 -9.61 -0.57
CA LEU A 22 10.40 -8.68 -0.86
C LEU A 22 11.60 -9.35 -1.53
N ALA A 23 11.79 -10.67 -1.34
CA ALA A 23 12.87 -11.41 -1.98
C ALA A 23 12.60 -11.71 -3.46
N ARG A 24 11.38 -11.46 -3.95
CA ARG A 24 10.97 -11.69 -5.34
C ARG A 24 10.97 -10.36 -6.09
N PRO A 25 11.38 -10.33 -7.37
CA PRO A 25 11.28 -9.13 -8.19
C PRO A 25 9.88 -8.52 -8.17
N LEU A 26 9.82 -7.20 -8.16
CA LEU A 26 8.61 -6.45 -8.47
C LEU A 26 8.56 -6.23 -9.97
N GLU A 27 7.35 -6.05 -10.50
CA GLU A 27 7.18 -5.66 -11.90
C GLU A 27 7.83 -4.29 -12.15
N PRO A 28 8.44 -4.05 -13.32
CA PRO A 28 9.14 -2.81 -13.61
C PRO A 28 8.28 -1.55 -13.40
N GLU A 29 6.99 -1.61 -13.74
CA GLU A 29 6.04 -0.51 -13.55
C GLU A 29 5.82 -0.17 -12.06
N SER A 30 5.73 -1.18 -11.20
CA SER A 30 5.59 -1.02 -9.75
C SER A 30 6.85 -0.43 -9.13
N VAL A 31 8.03 -0.83 -9.62
CA VAL A 31 9.31 -0.22 -9.21
C VAL A 31 9.36 1.25 -9.60
N ALA A 32 9.04 1.58 -10.86
CA ALA A 32 9.04 2.96 -11.35
C ALA A 32 8.04 3.84 -10.58
N THR A 33 6.86 3.30 -10.27
CA THR A 33 5.85 3.97 -9.46
C THR A 33 6.40 4.23 -8.06
N LEU A 34 6.89 3.21 -7.34
CA LEU A 34 7.44 3.37 -6.00
C LEU A 34 8.62 4.35 -5.95
N ASP A 35 9.53 4.32 -6.93
CA ASP A 35 10.69 5.20 -6.95
C ASP A 35 10.28 6.67 -7.20
N ARG A 36 9.37 6.94 -8.14
CA ARG A 36 8.82 8.28 -8.38
C ARG A 36 8.02 8.79 -7.18
N ALA A 37 7.28 7.88 -6.55
CA ALA A 37 6.50 8.11 -5.35
C ALA A 37 7.38 8.51 -4.17
N LEU A 38 8.48 7.78 -3.93
CA LEU A 38 9.43 8.08 -2.86
C LEU A 38 10.18 9.39 -3.07
N ALA A 39 10.55 9.70 -4.32
CA ALA A 39 11.18 10.98 -4.66
C ALA A 39 10.28 12.18 -4.32
N ALA A 40 8.96 12.04 -4.47
CA ALA A 40 8.00 13.11 -4.16
C ALA A 40 7.84 13.37 -2.65
N VAL A 41 8.07 12.36 -1.80
CA VAL A 41 7.87 12.46 -0.33
C VAL A 41 9.18 12.73 0.41
N ALA A 42 10.32 12.35 -0.16
CA ALA A 42 11.64 12.57 0.47
C ALA A 42 11.98 14.06 0.66
N GLY A 43 11.58 14.94 -0.28
CA GLY A 43 11.96 16.35 -0.27
C GLY A 43 13.48 16.57 -0.45
N ASP A 44 13.88 17.76 -0.90
CA ASP A 44 15.29 18.05 -1.25
C ASP A 44 16.27 18.01 -0.05
N ASP A 45 15.77 18.00 1.19
CA ASP A 45 16.57 18.07 2.43
C ASP A 45 16.70 16.72 3.18
N ALA A 46 16.14 15.63 2.67
CA ALA A 46 16.32 14.33 3.31
C ALA A 46 17.76 13.82 3.11
N GLY A 47 18.52 13.70 4.19
CA GLY A 47 19.82 13.01 4.13
C GLY A 47 19.65 11.59 3.56
N ARG A 48 20.57 11.14 2.69
CA ARG A 48 20.54 9.85 1.95
C ARG A 48 20.09 8.62 2.77
N GLY A 49 20.38 8.59 4.07
CA GLY A 49 19.96 7.51 4.96
C GLY A 49 18.45 7.50 5.28
N LYS A 50 17.79 8.66 5.34
CA LYS A 50 16.34 8.79 5.54
C LYS A 50 15.59 8.32 4.29
N GLU A 51 16.06 8.71 3.11
CA GLU A 51 15.50 8.28 1.83
C GLU A 51 15.58 6.75 1.66
N ALA A 52 16.73 6.16 1.97
CA ALA A 52 16.91 4.72 1.88
C ALA A 52 15.98 3.97 2.85
N LEU A 53 15.79 4.46 4.07
CA LEU A 53 14.84 3.87 5.04
C LEU A 53 13.40 4.02 4.58
N ALA A 54 12.99 5.21 4.12
CA ALA A 54 11.67 5.45 3.56
C ALA A 54 11.37 4.48 2.40
N ALA A 55 12.35 4.28 1.52
CA ALA A 55 12.23 3.35 0.40
C ALA A 55 12.01 1.89 0.84
N ARG A 56 12.75 1.44 1.86
CA ARG A 56 12.59 0.07 2.39
C ARG A 56 11.23 -0.11 3.08
N LEU A 57 10.78 0.89 3.84
CA LEU A 57 9.47 0.86 4.50
C LEU A 57 8.31 0.86 3.50
N ALA A 58 8.37 1.70 2.47
CA ALA A 58 7.37 1.71 1.41
C ALA A 58 7.31 0.37 0.68
N ARG A 59 8.46 -0.23 0.34
CA ARG A 59 8.49 -1.58 -0.22
C ARG A 59 7.88 -2.61 0.73
N GLY A 60 8.10 -2.48 2.04
CA GLY A 60 7.47 -3.34 3.06
C GLY A 60 5.94 -3.23 3.07
N GLY A 61 5.38 -2.02 2.97
CA GLY A 61 3.93 -1.82 2.88
C GLY A 61 3.34 -2.37 1.59
N TYR A 62 4.02 -2.11 0.46
CA TYR A 62 3.65 -2.66 -0.85
C TYR A 62 3.61 -4.20 -0.81
N ALA A 63 4.69 -4.83 -0.32
CA ALA A 63 4.79 -6.29 -0.21
C ALA A 63 3.75 -6.87 0.75
N THR A 64 3.39 -6.14 1.80
CA THR A 64 2.31 -6.54 2.71
C THR A 64 0.98 -6.58 1.99
N ARG A 65 0.64 -5.57 1.18
CA ARG A 65 -0.60 -5.61 0.42
C ARG A 65 -0.66 -6.80 -0.53
N VAL A 66 0.43 -7.10 -1.22
CA VAL A 66 0.51 -8.31 -2.07
C VAL A 66 0.29 -9.59 -1.25
N ALA A 67 0.96 -9.71 -0.10
CA ALA A 67 0.79 -10.85 0.80
C ALA A 67 -0.63 -10.97 1.35
N GLU A 68 -1.33 -9.85 1.59
CA GLU A 68 -2.74 -9.86 1.98
C GLU A 68 -3.61 -10.44 0.86
N SER A 69 -3.47 -9.95 -0.37
CA SER A 69 -4.26 -10.39 -1.53
C SER A 69 -4.04 -11.88 -1.87
N GLU A 70 -2.84 -12.40 -1.63
CA GLU A 70 -2.54 -13.83 -1.79
C GLU A 70 -3.23 -14.70 -0.71
N ARG A 71 -3.35 -14.21 0.52
CA ARG A 71 -3.75 -15.00 1.70
C ARG A 71 -5.20 -14.86 2.12
N PHE A 72 -5.80 -13.69 1.93
CA PHE A 72 -7.14 -13.38 2.42
C PHE A 72 -8.07 -13.12 1.24
N GLU A 73 -9.14 -13.91 1.14
CA GLU A 73 -10.15 -13.75 0.08
C GLU A 73 -10.66 -12.30 -0.03
N PRO A 74 -11.06 -11.61 1.07
CA PRO A 74 -11.54 -10.24 0.96
C PRO A 74 -10.48 -9.27 0.43
N ALA A 75 -9.19 -9.53 0.66
CA ALA A 75 -8.13 -8.65 0.18
C ALA A 75 -7.95 -8.69 -1.35
N ARG A 76 -8.55 -9.66 -2.05
CA ARG A 76 -8.50 -9.72 -3.52
C ARG A 76 -9.40 -8.70 -4.20
N GLU A 77 -10.36 -8.15 -3.47
CA GLU A 77 -11.21 -7.08 -3.97
C GLU A 77 -10.44 -5.74 -3.97
N SER A 78 -10.61 -4.97 -5.05
CA SER A 78 -10.13 -3.59 -5.10
C SER A 78 -10.94 -2.73 -4.15
N SER A 79 -10.32 -1.71 -3.55
CA SER A 79 -11.03 -0.80 -2.64
C SER A 79 -11.84 0.23 -3.44
N PRO A 80 -13.18 0.29 -3.29
CA PRO A 80 -13.99 1.29 -3.99
C PRO A 80 -13.66 2.73 -3.59
N VAL A 81 -13.17 2.93 -2.36
CA VAL A 81 -12.76 4.25 -1.87
C VAL A 81 -11.48 4.70 -2.57
N VAL A 82 -10.49 3.80 -2.71
CA VAL A 82 -9.24 4.10 -3.42
C VAL A 82 -9.53 4.34 -4.91
N GLY A 83 -10.40 3.54 -5.53
CA GLY A 83 -10.79 3.73 -6.93
C GLY A 83 -11.36 5.12 -7.20
N ARG A 84 -12.34 5.57 -6.40
CA ARG A 84 -12.91 6.92 -6.56
C ARG A 84 -11.88 8.04 -6.42
N LEU A 85 -11.02 7.96 -5.41
CA LEU A 85 -9.96 8.97 -5.22
C LEU A 85 -8.97 8.95 -6.39
N LEU A 86 -8.71 7.78 -6.96
CA LEU A 86 -7.83 7.65 -8.11
C LEU A 86 -8.43 8.30 -9.36
N ASP A 87 -9.72 8.12 -9.62
CA ASP A 87 -10.43 8.80 -10.71
C ASP A 87 -10.37 10.33 -10.57
N GLU A 88 -10.61 10.83 -9.36
CA GLU A 88 -10.54 12.26 -9.04
C GLU A 88 -9.13 12.81 -9.32
N ARG A 89 -8.08 12.16 -8.78
CA ARG A 89 -6.69 12.60 -9.00
C ARG A 89 -6.22 12.40 -10.43
N PHE A 90 -6.73 11.40 -11.15
CA PHE A 90 -6.40 11.18 -12.56
C PHE A 90 -6.86 12.34 -13.44
N ALA A 91 -8.06 12.87 -13.19
CA ALA A 91 -8.55 14.06 -13.87
C ALA A 91 -7.69 15.30 -13.57
N GLU A 92 -7.28 15.49 -12.31
CA GLU A 92 -6.42 16.60 -11.89
C GLU A 92 -5.00 16.52 -12.47
N SER A 93 -4.43 15.31 -12.52
CA SER A 93 -3.10 15.02 -13.09
C SER A 93 -3.11 14.93 -14.62
N ARG A 94 -4.15 15.43 -15.30
CA ARG A 94 -4.27 15.46 -16.77
C ARG A 94 -4.06 14.08 -17.42
N GLY A 95 -4.46 13.02 -16.72
CA GLY A 95 -4.33 11.65 -17.18
C GLY A 95 -2.98 10.96 -16.89
N ASP A 96 -2.09 11.52 -16.06
CA ASP A 96 -0.93 10.77 -15.54
C ASP A 96 -1.36 9.83 -14.41
N ALA A 97 -1.50 8.54 -14.73
CA ALA A 97 -1.92 7.50 -13.78
C ALA A 97 -0.91 7.26 -12.64
N ILE A 98 0.39 7.50 -12.89
CA ILE A 98 1.43 7.35 -11.87
C ILE A 98 1.32 8.52 -10.90
N GLU A 99 1.20 9.74 -11.41
CA GLU A 99 1.02 10.94 -10.59
C GLU A 99 -0.25 10.85 -9.73
N ALA A 100 -1.37 10.42 -10.31
CA ALA A 100 -2.60 10.19 -9.56
C ALA A 100 -2.40 9.18 -8.41
N SER A 101 -1.72 8.06 -8.67
CA SER A 101 -1.42 7.05 -7.65
C SER A 101 -0.52 7.61 -6.54
N VAL A 102 0.45 8.45 -6.89
CA VAL A 102 1.35 9.14 -5.95
C VAL A 102 0.56 10.08 -5.04
N LEU A 103 -0.33 10.90 -5.61
CA LEU A 103 -1.14 11.86 -4.86
C LEU A 103 -2.12 11.16 -3.90
N VAL A 104 -2.88 10.17 -4.38
CA VAL A 104 -3.80 9.40 -3.53
C VAL A 104 -3.06 8.71 -2.41
N SER A 105 -1.95 8.03 -2.72
CA SER A 105 -1.20 7.29 -1.71
C SER A 105 -0.60 8.22 -0.66
N ALA A 106 -0.15 9.42 -1.05
CA ALA A 106 0.39 10.41 -0.12
C ALA A 106 -0.70 10.93 0.81
N GLU A 107 -1.87 11.28 0.27
CA GLU A 107 -3.02 11.74 1.02
C GLU A 107 -3.49 10.70 2.05
N LEU A 108 -3.69 9.45 1.61
CA LEU A 108 -4.13 8.37 2.49
C LEU A 108 -3.08 8.01 3.56
N ALA A 109 -1.80 7.99 3.20
CA ALA A 109 -0.74 7.71 4.17
C ALA A 109 -0.57 8.83 5.20
N LEU A 110 -0.78 10.09 4.81
CA LEU A 110 -0.70 11.24 5.70
C LEU A 110 -1.86 11.28 6.70
N THR A 111 -3.06 10.87 6.27
CA THR A 111 -4.27 10.88 7.10
C THR A 111 -4.35 9.68 8.04
N GLU A 112 -3.69 8.57 7.72
CA GLU A 112 -3.68 7.38 8.58
C GLU A 112 -3.14 7.72 10.00
N PRO A 113 -3.87 7.38 11.08
CA PRO A 113 -3.47 7.68 12.45
C PRO A 113 -2.09 7.10 12.77
N ALA A 114 -1.31 7.74 13.64
CA ALA A 114 -0.02 7.19 14.06
C ALA A 114 -0.21 5.98 15.00
N GLU A 115 -1.16 6.12 15.92
CA GLU A 115 -1.61 5.13 16.88
C GLU A 115 -2.28 3.91 16.22
N ARG A 116 -2.67 2.93 17.05
CA ARG A 116 -3.46 1.80 16.58
C ARG A 116 -4.87 2.32 16.22
N PRO A 117 -5.30 2.22 14.95
CA PRO A 117 -6.58 2.78 14.53
C PRO A 117 -7.74 1.98 15.13
N LEU A 118 -8.75 2.69 15.61
CA LEU A 118 -10.03 2.09 16.00
C LEU A 118 -10.89 1.83 14.73
N PRO A 119 -11.79 0.84 14.74
CA PRO A 119 -12.61 0.51 13.57
C PRO A 119 -13.52 1.66 13.08
N ASP A 120 -13.88 2.57 13.96
CA ASP A 120 -14.74 3.73 13.72
C ASP A 120 -13.96 5.04 13.47
N ASP A 121 -12.62 5.00 13.43
CA ASP A 121 -11.81 6.18 13.13
C ASP A 121 -11.90 6.52 11.63
N GLU A 122 -12.60 7.61 11.30
CA GLU A 122 -12.77 8.09 9.93
C GLU A 122 -11.45 8.50 9.25
N ARG A 123 -10.37 8.72 10.01
CA ARG A 123 -9.04 9.01 9.45
C ARG A 123 -8.30 7.75 9.02
N ALA A 124 -8.69 6.58 9.54
CA ALA A 124 -8.03 5.31 9.26
C ALA A 124 -8.46 4.75 7.90
N ALA A 125 -7.85 5.26 6.83
CA ALA A 125 -8.01 4.75 5.47
C ALA A 125 -7.73 3.24 5.39
N SER A 126 -6.85 2.73 6.24
CA SER A 126 -6.56 1.30 6.36
C SER A 126 -7.77 0.45 6.76
N TRP A 127 -8.85 0.98 7.34
CA TRP A 127 -10.08 0.20 7.57
C TRP A 127 -11.00 0.13 6.35
N ARG A 128 -10.80 1.01 5.35
CA ARG A 128 -11.59 1.09 4.11
C ARG A 128 -11.03 0.23 2.97
N VAL A 129 -9.89 -0.41 3.19
CA VAL A 129 -9.28 -1.34 2.24
C VAL A 129 -9.69 -2.77 2.60
N PRO A 130 -10.28 -3.55 1.69
CA PRO A 130 -10.65 -4.95 1.93
C PRO A 130 -9.48 -5.80 2.42
N GLY A 131 -9.73 -6.73 3.34
CA GLY A 131 -8.70 -7.60 3.93
C GLY A 131 -8.66 -7.54 5.46
N PRO A 132 -7.49 -7.77 6.09
CA PRO A 132 -7.36 -7.69 7.54
C PRO A 132 -7.60 -6.26 8.04
N GLY A 133 -8.10 -6.13 9.27
CA GLY A 133 -8.42 -4.83 9.85
C GLY A 133 -7.21 -3.91 10.02
N GLY A 134 -7.44 -2.60 10.08
CA GLY A 134 -6.41 -1.58 10.22
C GLY A 134 -5.48 -1.78 11.43
N HIS A 135 -5.97 -2.39 12.51
CA HIS A 135 -5.14 -2.74 13.66
C HIS A 135 -4.05 -3.78 13.34
N VAL A 136 -4.33 -4.76 12.47
CA VAL A 136 -3.35 -5.74 11.99
C VAL A 136 -2.27 -5.02 11.20
N ARG A 137 -2.69 -4.20 10.23
CA ARG A 137 -1.80 -3.40 9.37
C ARG A 137 -0.90 -2.49 10.19
N HIS A 138 -1.45 -1.85 11.22
CA HIS A 138 -0.66 -1.08 12.20
C HIS A 138 0.45 -1.92 12.85
N HIS A 139 0.12 -3.12 13.34
CA HIS A 139 1.11 -3.97 14.00
C HIS A 139 2.16 -4.54 13.02
N VAL A 140 1.77 -4.87 11.79
CA VAL A 140 2.72 -5.30 10.74
C VAL A 140 3.65 -4.13 10.35
N ALA A 141 3.12 -2.92 10.17
CA ALA A 141 3.93 -1.72 9.91
C ALA A 141 4.96 -1.51 11.03
N ARG A 142 4.56 -1.63 12.30
CA ARG A 142 5.48 -1.52 13.44
C ARG A 142 6.59 -2.57 13.42
N ARG A 143 6.30 -3.81 12.99
CA ARG A 143 7.33 -4.86 12.86
C ARG A 143 8.34 -4.52 11.76
N PHE A 144 7.87 -4.02 10.61
CA PHE A 144 8.76 -3.53 9.57
C PHE A 144 9.65 -2.39 10.07
N ILE A 145 9.07 -1.41 10.77
CA ILE A 145 9.81 -0.29 11.34
C ILE A 145 10.90 -0.77 12.29
N GLN A 146 10.58 -1.70 13.19
CA GLN A 146 11.53 -2.29 14.12
C GLN A 146 12.67 -3.02 13.39
N ARG A 147 12.35 -3.85 12.40
CA ARG A 147 13.34 -4.56 11.58
C ARG A 147 14.29 -3.60 10.86
N GLU A 148 13.74 -2.65 10.11
CA GLU A 148 14.54 -1.75 9.28
C GLU A 148 15.37 -0.77 10.10
N THR A 149 14.84 -0.28 11.23
CA THR A 149 15.59 0.62 12.12
C THR A 149 16.72 -0.12 12.84
N ALA A 150 16.48 -1.37 13.27
CA ALA A 150 17.51 -2.20 13.89
C ALA A 150 18.66 -2.51 12.91
N GLN A 151 18.34 -2.75 11.63
CA GLN A 151 19.33 -2.95 10.58
C GLN A 151 20.18 -1.69 10.31
N ASP A 152 19.61 -0.51 10.48
CA ASP A 152 20.32 0.77 10.34
C ASP A 152 21.13 1.18 11.58
N GLY A 153 21.09 0.39 12.67
CA GLY A 153 21.80 0.68 13.91
C GLY A 153 21.27 1.90 14.66
N ARG A 154 20.04 2.34 14.36
CA ARG A 154 19.40 3.53 14.96
C ARG A 154 18.44 3.14 16.07
N THR A 155 18.17 4.06 16.98
CA THR A 155 17.08 3.95 17.97
C THR A 155 15.95 4.88 17.53
N SER A 156 14.76 4.33 17.23
CA SER A 156 13.60 5.16 16.86
C SER A 156 13.03 5.87 18.09
N THR A 157 12.80 7.17 17.98
CA THR A 157 11.93 7.92 18.91
C THR A 157 10.47 7.80 18.47
N THR A 158 9.51 8.18 19.30
CA THR A 158 8.07 8.12 18.96
C THR A 158 7.74 8.88 17.68
N GLU A 159 8.21 10.11 17.52
CA GLU A 159 7.98 10.95 16.33
C GLU A 159 8.57 10.31 15.05
N HIS A 160 9.74 9.67 15.15
CA HIS A 160 10.31 8.90 14.04
C HIS A 160 9.43 7.71 13.65
N VAL A 161 8.77 7.04 14.61
CA VAL A 161 7.88 5.90 14.31
C VAL A 161 6.64 6.36 13.54
N GLU A 162 6.09 7.54 13.84
CA GLU A 162 4.94 8.07 13.12
C GLU A 162 5.27 8.36 11.65
N GLU A 163 6.38 9.05 11.41
CA GLU A 163 6.87 9.34 10.05
C GLU A 163 7.19 8.04 9.30
N GLN A 164 7.87 7.09 9.94
CA GLN A 164 8.20 5.80 9.37
C GLN A 164 6.95 4.98 9.02
N LYS A 165 5.89 5.06 9.84
CA LYS A 165 4.61 4.42 9.57
C LYS A 165 3.95 5.00 8.32
N ARG A 166 4.03 6.32 8.10
CA ARG A 166 3.53 6.96 6.87
C ARG A 166 4.22 6.40 5.63
N PHE A 167 5.55 6.25 5.63
CA PHE A 167 6.26 5.64 4.49
C PHE A 167 5.80 4.22 4.20
N TRP A 168 5.51 3.43 5.24
CA TRP A 168 4.97 2.10 5.07
C TRP A 168 3.57 2.13 4.45
N PHE A 169 2.64 2.92 4.99
CA PHE A 169 1.28 3.03 4.44
C PHE A 169 1.26 3.61 3.02
N TYR A 170 2.21 4.48 2.72
CA TYR A 170 2.39 5.01 1.38
C TYR A 170 2.58 3.89 0.35
N GLY A 171 3.55 3.00 0.55
CA GLY A 171 3.74 1.88 -0.35
C GLY A 171 2.59 0.86 -0.36
N PHE A 172 1.91 0.69 0.78
CA PHE A 172 0.68 -0.10 0.86
C PHE A 172 -0.43 0.46 -0.06
N PHE A 173 -0.66 1.77 -0.03
CA PHE A 173 -1.68 2.41 -0.86
C PHE A 173 -1.28 2.50 -2.34
N ILE A 174 0.01 2.57 -2.67
CA ILE A 174 0.48 2.46 -4.06
C ILE A 174 0.01 1.13 -4.67
N ARG A 175 0.16 0.02 -3.95
CA ARG A 175 -0.32 -1.28 -4.43
C ARG A 175 -1.85 -1.30 -4.58
N CYS A 176 -2.58 -0.67 -3.67
CA CYS A 176 -4.04 -0.56 -3.78
C CYS A 176 -4.47 0.21 -5.04
N CYS A 177 -3.74 1.27 -5.41
CA CYS A 177 -3.99 2.04 -6.64
C CYS A 177 -3.73 1.19 -7.90
N GLU A 178 -2.67 0.39 -7.92
CA GLU A 178 -2.42 -0.57 -9.02
C GLU A 178 -3.54 -1.60 -9.19
N GLU A 179 -4.07 -2.13 -8.09
CA GLU A 179 -5.16 -3.10 -8.10
C GLU A 179 -6.45 -2.49 -8.68
N CYS A 180 -6.76 -1.22 -8.38
CA CYS A 180 -7.91 -0.52 -8.95
C CYS A 180 -7.78 -0.36 -10.48
N ARG A 181 -6.62 0.13 -10.95
CA ARG A 181 -6.35 0.29 -12.40
C ARG A 181 -6.37 -1.04 -13.16
N ALA A 182 -5.92 -2.12 -12.52
CA ALA A 182 -5.98 -3.44 -13.12
C ALA A 182 -7.43 -3.94 -13.28
N ALA A 183 -8.30 -3.68 -12.30
CA ALA A 183 -9.71 -4.05 -12.33
C ALA A 183 -10.50 -3.31 -13.44
N GLU A 184 -10.20 -2.04 -13.68
CA GLU A 184 -10.79 -1.25 -14.77
C GLU A 184 -10.45 -1.85 -16.15
N ARG A 185 -9.17 -2.16 -16.38
CA ARG A 185 -8.73 -2.79 -17.64
C ARG A 185 -9.42 -4.11 -17.93
N THR A 186 -9.74 -4.89 -16.89
CA THR A 186 -10.48 -6.15 -17.06
C THR A 186 -11.97 -5.93 -17.38
N ASN A 187 -12.54 -4.83 -16.92
CA ASN A 187 -13.95 -4.48 -17.18
C ASN A 187 -14.14 -3.87 -18.58
N ASP A 188 -13.17 -3.10 -19.07
CA ASP A 188 -13.20 -2.49 -20.42
C ASP A 188 -12.93 -3.52 -21.55
N GLY A 189 -12.42 -4.71 -21.20
CA GLY A 189 -12.08 -5.79 -22.14
C GLY A 189 -13.19 -6.81 -22.44
N SER A 190 -14.40 -6.67 -21.88
CA SER A 190 -15.51 -7.63 -22.03
C SER A 190 -16.71 -7.04 -22.77
N GLY A 191 -16.53 -6.74 -24.06
CA GLY A 191 -17.62 -6.67 -25.03
C GLY A 191 -17.33 -7.64 -26.17
N PRO A 192 -18.06 -8.77 -26.31
CA PRO A 192 -17.93 -9.58 -27.51
C PRO A 192 -18.41 -8.73 -28.68
N GLY A 193 -17.53 -8.58 -29.67
CA GLY A 193 -17.86 -7.98 -30.94
C GLY A 193 -19.11 -8.63 -31.49
N SER A 194 -20.17 -7.83 -31.65
CA SER A 194 -21.19 -8.11 -32.65
C SER A 194 -20.47 -8.03 -34.00
N GLU A 195 -19.95 -9.17 -34.45
CA GLU A 195 -19.74 -9.40 -35.87
C GLU A 195 -21.11 -9.17 -36.52
N ALA A 196 -21.21 -8.03 -37.19
CA ALA A 196 -22.18 -7.83 -38.24
C ALA A 196 -21.94 -8.94 -39.26
N VAL A 197 -22.76 -9.99 -39.20
CA VAL A 197 -22.88 -10.99 -40.26
C VAL A 197 -23.27 -10.24 -41.52
N ARG A 198 -22.27 -10.01 -42.38
CA ARG A 198 -22.44 -9.70 -43.79
C ARG A 198 -22.66 -11.02 -44.54
N GLY A 199 -23.66 -11.02 -45.43
CA GLY A 199 -23.97 -12.10 -46.37
C GLY A 199 -25.25 -12.83 -45.96
N THR A 200 -26.31 -12.88 -46.75
CA THR A 200 -26.46 -12.81 -48.22
C THR A 200 -27.82 -12.27 -48.60
#